data_AF-A0A7R8CND6-F1
#
_entry.id   AF-A0A7R8CND6-F1
#
_cell.length_a   1.000
_cell.length_b   1.000
_cell.length_c   1.000
_cell.angle_alpha   90.00
_cell.angle_beta   90.00
_cell.angle_gamma   90.00
#
_symmetry.space_group_name_H-M   'P 1'
#
loop_
_entity.id
_entity.type
_entity.pdbx_description
1 polymer ?
#
loop_
_entity_poly.entity_id
_entity_poly.type
_entity_poly.pdbx_seq_one_letter_code
_entity_poly.pdbx_strand_id
1 'polypeptide(L)'
;MDNLVREEEEELKKNEILVRRNLQIMKDAEEKADQPVDDSAVVDDMFGFLEDQKDNLSESQAPSAFRDLPVQKNVSNGDIVSGIPTPPEDDEDLSEYKFQKFAATYFQGTFTHQHSRKPLKHSLLPLQTQGDQLAALALWITILRFMEDLPEPKYHTMDKDNTSVMTKVTATLGRNFIRSKEFLEAKMMENGEDVSEEERVPLIVNGGNFLH
;
A
#
# COMPACT_ATOMS: atom_id res chain seq x y z
N MET A 1 -0.44 -14.27 49.36
CA MET A 1 -1.17 -14.94 48.25
C MET A 1 -2.37 -14.10 47.84
N ASP A 2 -3.20 -13.64 48.77
CA ASP A 2 -4.44 -12.92 48.46
C ASP A 2 -4.29 -11.57 47.73
N ASN A 3 -3.18 -10.86 47.91
CA ASN A 3 -2.94 -9.60 47.21
C ASN A 3 -2.54 -9.78 45.73
N LEU A 4 -1.89 -10.90 45.37
CA LEU A 4 -1.47 -11.17 43.98
C LEU A 4 -2.66 -11.58 43.11
N VAL A 5 -3.55 -12.42 43.65
CA VAL A 5 -4.76 -12.87 42.94
C VAL A 5 -5.72 -11.70 42.69
N ARG A 6 -5.82 -10.78 43.66
CA ARG A 6 -6.65 -9.56 43.52
C ARG A 6 -6.11 -8.59 42.46
N GLU A 7 -4.79 -8.47 42.34
CA GLU A 7 -4.14 -7.61 41.35
C GLU A 7 -4.26 -8.17 39.93
N GLU A 8 -4.14 -9.49 39.79
CA GLU A 8 -4.34 -10.21 38.52
C GLU A 8 -5.80 -10.14 38.04
N GLU A 9 -6.78 -10.26 38.94
CA GLU A 9 -8.20 -10.08 38.63
C GLU A 9 -8.54 -8.63 38.21
N GLU A 10 -7.87 -7.63 38.79
CA GLU A 10 -8.05 -6.23 38.42
C GLU A 10 -7.44 -5.91 37.05
N GLU A 11 -6.27 -6.48 36.74
CA GLU A 11 -5.65 -6.36 35.41
C GLU A 11 -6.47 -7.08 34.33
N LEU A 12 -7.01 -8.27 34.60
CA LEU A 12 -7.91 -8.97 33.69
C LEU A 12 -9.16 -8.14 33.37
N LYS A 13 -9.77 -7.51 34.39
CA LYS A 13 -10.94 -6.63 34.21
C LYS A 13 -10.59 -5.37 33.41
N LYS A 14 -9.43 -4.75 33.67
CA LYS A 14 -8.97 -3.60 32.88
C LYS A 14 -8.73 -3.98 31.43
N ASN A 15 -8.11 -5.13 31.18
CA ASN A 15 -7.83 -5.62 29.84
C ASN A 15 -9.12 -5.94 29.09
N GLU A 16 -10.09 -6.58 29.73
CA GLU A 16 -11.41 -6.86 29.16
C GLU A 16 -12.16 -5.57 28.76
N ILE A 17 -12.13 -4.54 29.61
CA ILE A 17 -12.74 -3.23 29.32
C ILE A 17 -12.03 -2.55 28.15
N LEU A 18 -10.70 -2.63 28.09
CA LEU A 18 -9.90 -2.03 27.03
C LEU A 18 -10.14 -2.71 25.68
N VAL A 19 -10.22 -4.05 25.68
CA VAL A 19 -10.56 -4.85 24.48
C VAL A 19 -11.96 -4.51 23.99
N ARG A 20 -12.96 -4.40 24.88
CA ARG A 20 -14.32 -3.97 24.50
C ARG A 20 -14.35 -2.56 23.91
N ARG A 21 -13.60 -1.62 24.49
CA ARG A 21 -13.49 -0.25 23.96
C ARG A 21 -12.83 -0.25 22.57
N ASN A 22 -11.74 -0.97 22.39
CA ASN A 22 -11.04 -1.04 21.11
C ASN A 22 -11.90 -1.71 20.03
N LEU A 23 -12.67 -2.74 20.39
CA LEU A 23 -13.62 -3.39 19.48
C LEU A 23 -14.73 -2.43 19.03
N GLN A 24 -15.25 -1.60 19.95
CA GLN A 24 -16.25 -0.60 19.60
C GLN A 24 -15.69 0.47 18.67
N ILE A 25 -14.46 0.96 18.92
CA ILE A 25 -13.80 1.94 18.05
C ILE A 25 -13.57 1.36 16.65
N MET A 26 -13.15 0.10 16.54
CA MET A 26 -12.97 -0.55 15.24
C MET A 26 -14.30 -0.73 14.49
N LYS A 27 -15.36 -1.09 15.20
CA LYS A 27 -16.69 -1.25 14.62
C LYS A 27 -17.26 0.08 14.12
N ASP A 28 -17.11 1.16 14.90
CA ASP A 28 -17.55 2.50 14.52
C ASP A 28 -16.71 3.05 13.33
N ALA A 29 -15.42 2.71 13.27
CA ALA A 29 -14.55 3.08 12.14
C ALA A 29 -14.90 2.32 10.85
N GLU A 30 -15.26 1.04 10.94
CA GLU A 30 -15.70 0.21 9.82
C GLU A 30 -17.06 0.71 9.28
N GLU A 31 -18.00 1.05 10.18
CA GLU A 31 -19.30 1.63 9.80
C GLU A 31 -19.17 3.02 9.15
N LYS A 32 -18.13 3.78 9.51
CA LYS A 32 -17.82 5.08 8.89
C LYS A 32 -17.04 4.96 7.58
N ALA A 33 -16.33 3.86 7.35
CA ALA A 33 -15.56 3.63 6.14
C ALA A 33 -16.43 3.23 4.93
N ASP A 34 -17.54 2.53 5.18
CA ASP A 34 -18.48 2.08 4.13
C ASP A 34 -19.54 3.13 3.76
N GLN A 35 -19.59 4.27 4.47
CA GLN A 35 -20.48 5.36 4.13
C GLN A 35 -19.91 6.19 2.96
N PRO A 36 -20.70 6.45 1.90
CA PRO A 36 -20.28 7.36 0.85
C PRO A 36 -20.08 8.75 1.43
N VAL A 37 -18.83 9.20 1.47
CA VAL A 37 -18.48 10.55 1.93
C VAL A 37 -18.97 11.55 0.88
N ASP A 38 -19.76 12.53 1.30
CA ASP A 38 -20.21 13.63 0.45
C ASP A 38 -19.10 14.68 0.34
N ASP A 39 -18.37 14.64 -0.79
CA ASP A 39 -17.23 15.52 -1.06
C ASP A 39 -17.57 17.02 -0.92
N SER A 40 -18.82 17.42 -1.17
CA SER A 40 -19.24 18.83 -1.02
C SER A 40 -19.23 19.29 0.44
N ALA A 41 -19.62 18.43 1.39
CA ALA A 41 -19.60 18.77 2.81
C ALA A 41 -18.17 18.87 3.37
N VAL A 42 -17.25 18.02 2.90
CA VAL A 42 -15.84 18.03 3.35
C VAL A 42 -15.10 19.27 2.85
N VAL A 43 -15.41 19.71 1.62
CA VAL A 43 -14.87 20.95 1.06
C VAL A 43 -15.38 22.16 1.84
N ASP A 44 -16.66 22.18 2.23
CA ASP A 44 -17.24 23.29 3.01
C ASP A 44 -16.61 23.40 4.41
N ASP A 45 -16.36 22.27 5.07
CA ASP A 45 -15.63 22.25 6.36
C ASP A 45 -14.16 22.70 6.23
N MET A 46 -13.49 22.39 5.10
CA MET A 46 -12.10 22.81 4.86
C MET A 46 -11.98 24.25 4.36
N PHE A 47 -12.96 24.77 3.63
CA PHE A 47 -12.90 26.04 2.90
C PHE A 47 -13.93 27.09 3.35
N GLY A 48 -14.77 26.80 4.35
CA GLY A 48 -15.71 27.76 4.94
C GLY A 48 -15.03 29.02 5.51
N PHE A 49 -13.71 28.97 5.73
CA PHE A 49 -12.90 30.15 6.09
C PHE A 49 -12.87 31.23 4.99
N LEU A 50 -13.10 30.88 3.73
CA LEU A 50 -13.08 31.83 2.61
C LEU A 50 -14.34 32.70 2.55
N GLU A 51 -15.47 32.21 3.08
CA GLU A 51 -16.73 32.94 3.03
C GLU A 51 -16.71 34.15 3.98
N ASP A 52 -16.03 34.02 5.13
CA ASP A 52 -15.75 35.12 6.06
C ASP A 52 -14.68 36.11 5.54
N GLN A 53 -13.83 35.72 4.58
CA GLN A 53 -12.81 36.60 3.99
C GLN A 53 -13.33 37.47 2.84
N LYS A 54 -14.54 37.22 2.34
CA LYS A 54 -15.09 37.93 1.18
C LYS A 54 -15.37 39.42 1.45
N ASP A 55 -15.56 39.79 2.73
CA ASP A 55 -15.85 41.16 3.14
C ASP A 55 -14.63 42.02 3.50
N ASN A 56 -13.40 41.47 3.47
CA ASN A 56 -12.18 42.21 3.84
C ASN A 56 -11.10 42.29 2.75
N LEU A 57 -11.40 41.92 1.50
CA LEU A 57 -10.50 42.16 0.37
C LEU A 57 -10.57 43.62 -0.10
N SER A 58 -10.00 44.52 0.70
CA SER A 58 -9.37 45.71 0.13
C SER A 58 -8.10 45.27 -0.58
N GLU A 59 -8.06 45.46 -1.90
CA GLU A 59 -6.83 45.33 -2.69
C GLU A 59 -5.71 46.12 -2.00
N SER A 60 -4.52 45.50 -1.89
CA SER A 60 -3.20 46.14 -1.78
C SER A 60 -2.36 46.05 -0.49
N GLN A 61 -2.73 45.29 0.54
CA GLN A 61 -1.78 45.08 1.66
C GLN A 61 -1.07 43.72 1.63
N ALA A 62 0.01 43.65 0.84
CA ALA A 62 1.01 42.60 1.00
C ALA A 62 1.65 42.71 2.41
N PRO A 63 1.92 41.58 3.09
CA PRO A 63 2.49 41.59 4.43
C PRO A 63 3.85 42.31 4.46
N SER A 64 4.09 43.07 5.53
CA SER A 64 5.24 43.97 5.73
C SER A 64 6.62 43.31 5.54
N ALA A 65 6.68 41.98 5.64
CA ALA A 65 7.88 41.17 5.47
C ALA A 65 8.50 41.25 4.06
N PHE A 66 7.77 41.75 3.05
CA PHE A 66 8.25 41.82 1.67
C PHE A 66 8.71 43.22 1.23
N ARG A 67 8.70 44.21 2.14
CA ARG A 67 8.94 45.62 1.79
C ARG A 67 10.43 45.97 1.56
N ASP A 68 11.35 45.14 2.06
CA ASP A 68 12.80 45.35 1.95
C ASP A 68 13.45 44.59 0.78
N LEU A 69 12.66 43.91 -0.05
CA LEU A 69 13.16 43.31 -1.28
C LEU A 69 13.44 44.39 -2.32
N PRO A 70 14.58 44.34 -3.02
CA PRO A 70 14.92 45.32 -4.03
C PRO A 70 13.86 45.31 -5.13
N VAL A 71 13.21 46.45 -5.36
CA VAL A 71 12.29 46.66 -6.47
C VAL A 71 13.08 46.46 -7.76
N GLN A 72 12.86 45.33 -8.44
CA GLN A 72 13.44 45.08 -9.75
C GLN A 72 12.91 46.12 -10.74
N LYS A 73 13.77 47.06 -11.13
CA LYS A 73 13.52 47.95 -12.26
C LYS A 73 13.48 47.10 -13.53
N ASN A 74 12.29 47.01 -14.12
CA ASN A 74 12.02 46.76 -15.55
C ASN A 74 13.08 45.93 -16.28
N VAL A 75 13.07 44.62 -16.07
CA VAL A 75 13.80 43.68 -16.92
C VAL A 75 12.84 43.25 -18.03
N SER A 76 13.15 43.65 -19.26
CA SER A 76 12.50 43.14 -20.47
C SER A 76 12.52 41.61 -20.48
N ASN A 77 11.41 41.00 -20.88
CA ASN A 77 11.11 39.56 -20.87
C ASN A 77 12.05 38.68 -21.74
N GLY A 78 13.36 38.69 -21.50
CA GLY A 78 14.35 37.96 -22.30
C GLY A 78 15.51 37.30 -21.55
N ASP A 79 16.00 37.86 -20.43
CA ASP A 79 17.33 37.51 -19.93
C ASP A 79 17.39 37.00 -18.45
N ILE A 80 16.36 36.29 -17.96
CA ILE A 80 16.29 35.82 -16.55
C ILE A 80 16.71 34.33 -16.37
N VAL A 81 17.42 33.73 -17.34
CA VAL A 81 17.92 32.34 -17.19
C VAL A 81 19.44 32.28 -17.37
N SER A 82 20.19 32.99 -16.52
CA SER A 82 21.67 32.87 -16.53
C SER A 82 22.30 33.08 -15.14
N GLY A 83 21.62 32.65 -14.07
CA GLY A 83 22.07 32.96 -12.70
C GLY A 83 21.95 31.85 -11.67
N ILE A 84 21.57 30.63 -12.05
CA ILE A 84 21.66 29.48 -11.13
C ILE A 84 23.08 28.93 -11.28
N PRO A 85 23.95 29.01 -10.26
CA PRO A 85 25.20 28.26 -10.26
C PRO A 85 24.83 26.79 -10.31
N THR A 86 25.00 26.15 -11.46
CA THR A 86 24.95 24.70 -11.56
C THR A 86 26.05 24.16 -10.64
N PRO A 87 25.76 23.15 -9.79
CA PRO A 87 26.83 22.43 -9.10
C PRO A 87 27.85 21.96 -10.15
N PRO A 88 29.14 21.79 -9.78
CA PRO A 88 30.08 21.15 -10.68
C PRO A 88 29.45 19.82 -11.11
N GLU A 89 29.19 19.68 -12.41
CA GLU A 89 28.77 18.41 -12.99
C GLU A 89 30.00 17.51 -12.84
N ASP A 90 30.02 16.69 -11.79
CA ASP A 90 30.85 15.50 -11.80
C ASP A 90 30.26 14.61 -12.90
N ASP A 91 30.76 14.81 -14.13
CA ASP A 91 30.40 14.01 -15.29
C ASP A 91 30.92 12.58 -15.08
N GLU A 92 30.21 11.79 -14.27
CA GLU A 92 30.50 10.38 -14.09
C GLU A 92 30.34 9.67 -15.44
N ASP A 93 31.37 8.91 -15.86
CA ASP A 93 31.29 8.13 -17.08
C ASP A 93 30.32 6.94 -16.89
N LEU A 94 29.12 7.09 -17.44
CA LEU A 94 28.09 6.04 -17.41
C LEU A 94 28.15 5.09 -18.62
N SER A 95 29.15 5.21 -19.50
CA SER A 95 29.22 4.47 -20.78
C SER A 95 29.28 2.94 -20.60
N GLU A 96 29.75 2.48 -19.45
CA GLU A 96 29.80 1.06 -19.10
C GLU A 96 28.44 0.47 -18.71
N TYR A 97 27.51 1.29 -18.22
CA TYR A 97 26.20 0.91 -17.69
C TYR A 97 25.13 0.81 -18.79
N LYS A 98 25.33 -0.15 -19.70
CA LYS A 98 24.40 -0.39 -20.80
C LYS A 98 23.23 -1.27 -20.35
N PHE A 99 21.99 -0.85 -20.61
CA PHE A 99 20.78 -1.63 -20.31
C PHE A 99 20.83 -3.06 -20.88
N GLN A 100 21.39 -3.24 -22.08
CA GLN A 100 21.58 -4.56 -22.68
C GLN A 100 22.39 -5.51 -21.80
N LYS A 101 23.44 -5.00 -21.11
CA LYS A 101 24.22 -5.82 -20.17
C LYS A 101 23.35 -6.24 -18.99
N PHE A 102 22.59 -5.31 -18.41
CA PHE A 102 21.67 -5.61 -17.31
C PHE A 102 20.64 -6.67 -17.71
N ALA A 103 19.97 -6.50 -18.85
CA ALA A 103 18.97 -7.44 -19.33
C ALA A 103 19.58 -8.82 -19.60
N ALA A 104 20.75 -8.91 -20.23
CA ALA A 104 21.42 -10.19 -20.47
C ALA A 104 21.81 -10.92 -19.18
N THR A 105 22.12 -10.18 -18.11
CA THR A 105 22.52 -10.76 -16.82
C THR A 105 21.32 -11.17 -15.97
N TYR A 106 20.24 -10.38 -15.94
CA TYR A 106 19.17 -10.53 -14.95
C TYR A 106 17.82 -10.95 -15.53
N PHE A 107 17.59 -10.82 -16.85
CA PHE A 107 16.31 -11.24 -17.40
C PHE A 107 16.14 -12.75 -17.33
N GLN A 108 14.93 -13.17 -17.00
CA GLN A 108 14.56 -14.57 -16.94
C GLN A 108 14.24 -15.12 -18.33
N GLY A 109 14.43 -16.44 -18.50
CA GLY A 109 14.03 -17.15 -19.70
C GLY A 109 14.76 -16.67 -20.96
N THR A 110 14.03 -16.54 -22.07
CA THR A 110 14.58 -16.11 -23.36
C THR A 110 14.14 -14.69 -23.72
N PHE A 111 13.82 -13.85 -22.74
CA PHE A 111 13.43 -12.46 -22.98
C PHE A 111 14.65 -11.61 -23.34
N THR A 112 14.47 -10.71 -24.30
CA THR A 112 15.50 -9.78 -24.77
C THR A 112 15.21 -8.36 -24.32
N HIS A 113 16.21 -7.49 -24.34
CA HIS A 113 16.06 -6.05 -24.11
C HIS A 113 15.32 -5.30 -25.24
N GLN A 114 15.01 -5.98 -26.35
CA GLN A 114 14.35 -5.39 -27.51
C GLN A 114 12.83 -5.30 -27.34
N HIS A 115 12.21 -4.42 -28.12
CA HIS A 115 10.76 -4.28 -28.19
C HIS A 115 10.08 -5.60 -28.55
N SER A 116 8.95 -5.87 -27.91
CA SER A 116 8.13 -7.06 -28.16
C SER A 116 6.67 -6.76 -27.85
N ARG A 117 5.78 -7.13 -28.76
CA ARG A 117 4.33 -7.03 -28.60
C ARG A 117 3.70 -8.28 -27.96
N LYS A 118 4.52 -9.29 -27.66
CA LYS A 118 4.04 -10.57 -27.13
C LYS A 118 3.77 -10.44 -25.63
N PRO A 119 2.64 -10.96 -25.12
CA PRO A 119 2.44 -11.16 -23.69
C PRO A 119 3.59 -11.95 -23.06
N LEU A 120 4.04 -11.52 -21.88
CA LEU A 120 5.02 -12.26 -21.11
C LEU A 120 4.39 -13.53 -20.51
N LYS A 121 5.18 -14.60 -20.43
CA LYS A 121 4.81 -15.84 -19.71
C LYS A 121 5.29 -15.84 -18.25
N HIS A 122 6.38 -15.11 -17.97
CA HIS A 122 7.00 -14.93 -16.67
C HIS A 122 7.47 -13.47 -16.56
N SER A 123 7.65 -12.96 -15.33
CA SER A 123 8.21 -11.62 -15.11
C SER A 123 9.61 -11.51 -15.74
N LEU A 124 9.99 -10.31 -16.19
CA LEU A 124 11.33 -10.10 -16.76
C LEU A 124 12.42 -10.40 -15.74
N LEU A 125 12.19 -10.07 -14.46
CA LEU A 125 13.10 -10.31 -13.36
C LEU A 125 12.53 -11.35 -12.39
N PRO A 126 13.39 -12.05 -11.61
CA PRO A 126 12.93 -12.87 -10.50
C PRO A 126 12.24 -12.01 -9.44
N LEU A 127 10.98 -12.33 -9.15
CA LEU A 127 10.19 -11.69 -8.09
C LEU A 127 9.86 -12.71 -7.01
N GLN A 128 9.91 -12.26 -5.75
CA GLN A 128 9.84 -13.13 -4.57
C GLN A 128 8.45 -13.73 -4.37
N THR A 129 7.40 -12.93 -4.57
CA THR A 129 6.02 -13.36 -4.33
C THR A 129 5.30 -13.67 -5.64
N GLN A 130 4.36 -14.62 -5.60
CA GLN A 130 3.48 -14.92 -6.72
C GLN A 130 2.60 -13.71 -7.10
N GLY A 131 2.25 -12.88 -6.11
CA GLY A 131 1.50 -11.64 -6.32
C GLY A 131 2.25 -10.66 -7.22
N ASP A 132 3.55 -10.44 -6.94
CA ASP A 132 4.39 -9.53 -7.72
C ASP A 132 4.60 -10.06 -9.15
N GLN A 133 4.75 -11.38 -9.32
CA GLN A 133 4.85 -11.99 -10.64
C GLN A 133 3.59 -11.74 -11.48
N LEU A 134 2.40 -11.95 -10.91
CA LEU A 134 1.14 -11.68 -11.59
C LEU A 134 0.96 -10.17 -11.87
N ALA A 135 1.34 -9.31 -10.93
CA ALA A 135 1.31 -7.87 -11.11
C ALA A 135 2.22 -7.42 -12.26
N ALA A 136 3.44 -7.95 -12.36
CA ALA A 136 4.36 -7.66 -13.45
C ALA A 136 3.79 -8.07 -14.82
N LEU A 137 3.14 -9.24 -14.92
CA LEU A 137 2.48 -9.67 -16.15
C LEU A 137 1.30 -8.76 -16.51
N ALA A 138 0.50 -8.35 -15.54
CA ALA A 138 -0.60 -7.42 -15.75
C ALA A 138 -0.09 -6.05 -16.21
N LEU A 139 0.96 -5.53 -15.58
CA LEU A 139 1.59 -4.26 -15.95
C LEU A 139 2.16 -4.31 -17.37
N TRP A 140 2.77 -5.42 -17.78
CA TRP A 140 3.24 -5.59 -19.15
C TRP A 140 2.11 -5.43 -20.17
N ILE A 141 0.96 -6.08 -19.94
CA ILE A 141 -0.21 -5.93 -20.81
C ILE A 141 -0.74 -4.49 -20.80
N THR A 142 -0.75 -3.84 -19.63
CA THR A 142 -1.15 -2.44 -19.50
C THR A 142 -0.23 -1.52 -20.30
N ILE A 143 1.10 -1.70 -20.23
CA ILE A 143 2.07 -0.93 -21.02
C ILE A 143 1.83 -1.15 -22.52
N LEU A 144 1.64 -2.39 -22.95
CA LEU A 144 1.37 -2.68 -24.36
C LEU A 144 0.05 -2.06 -24.85
N ARG A 145 -0.99 -1.99 -24.01
CA ARG A 145 -2.25 -1.31 -24.35
C ARG A 145 -2.07 0.20 -24.41
N PHE A 146 -1.36 0.77 -23.43
CA PHE A 146 -1.08 2.20 -23.36
C PHE A 146 -0.24 2.69 -24.54
N MET A 147 0.70 1.87 -25.01
CA MET A 147 1.50 2.14 -26.23
C MET A 147 0.79 1.73 -27.53
N GLU A 148 -0.47 1.30 -27.48
CA GLU A 148 -1.28 0.82 -28.62
C GLU A 148 -0.71 -0.42 -29.35
N ASP A 149 0.25 -1.11 -28.74
CA ASP A 149 0.79 -2.38 -29.22
C ASP A 149 -0.20 -3.54 -29.06
N LEU A 150 -1.15 -3.44 -28.14
CA LEU A 150 -2.27 -4.37 -27.96
C LEU A 150 -3.62 -3.63 -27.94
N PRO A 151 -4.69 -4.24 -28.47
CA PRO A 151 -6.00 -3.63 -28.43
C PRO A 151 -6.55 -3.54 -27.01
N GLU A 152 -7.33 -2.48 -26.76
CA GLU A 152 -8.11 -2.36 -25.53
C GLU A 152 -9.17 -3.47 -25.42
N PRO A 153 -9.45 -3.94 -24.20
CA PRO A 153 -10.52 -4.91 -23.98
C PRO A 153 -11.88 -4.27 -24.31
N LYS A 154 -12.75 -5.04 -24.96
CA LYS A 154 -14.12 -4.59 -25.25
C LYS A 154 -14.89 -4.54 -23.94
N TYR A 155 -15.24 -3.34 -23.48
CA TYR A 155 -16.06 -3.14 -22.29
C TYR A 155 -17.49 -3.60 -22.59
N HIS A 156 -17.93 -4.67 -21.94
CA HIS A 156 -19.34 -5.06 -21.90
C HIS A 156 -19.88 -4.60 -20.55
N THR A 157 -20.72 -3.56 -20.56
CA THR A 157 -21.56 -3.06 -19.46
C THR A 157 -21.18 -3.60 -18.08
N MET A 158 -20.13 -3.06 -17.50
CA MET A 158 -19.89 -3.21 -16.07
C MET A 158 -20.28 -1.89 -15.42
N ASP A 159 -20.99 -1.99 -14.29
CA ASP A 159 -21.31 -0.84 -13.46
C ASP A 159 -20.06 0.01 -13.24
N LYS A 160 -20.22 1.34 -13.28
CA LYS A 160 -19.12 2.27 -13.06
C LYS A 160 -18.60 2.11 -11.63
N ASP A 161 -17.56 1.31 -11.48
CA ASP A 161 -16.83 1.19 -10.23
C ASP A 161 -16.00 2.47 -10.03
N ASN A 162 -16.46 3.33 -9.11
CA ASN A 162 -15.82 4.59 -8.77
C ASN A 162 -14.68 4.44 -7.74
N THR A 163 -14.34 3.20 -7.35
CA THR A 163 -13.23 2.94 -6.44
C THR A 163 -11.91 3.30 -7.10
N SER A 164 -11.09 4.09 -6.39
CA SER A 164 -9.78 4.52 -6.93
C SER A 164 -8.87 3.34 -7.29
N VAL A 165 -8.06 3.50 -8.33
CA VAL A 165 -7.08 2.48 -8.75
C VAL A 165 -6.11 2.17 -7.62
N MET A 166 -5.65 3.19 -6.89
CA MET A 166 -4.76 3.02 -5.75
C MET A 166 -5.41 2.20 -4.65
N THR A 167 -6.68 2.43 -4.32
CA THR A 167 -7.43 1.63 -3.35
C THR A 167 -7.48 0.16 -3.77
N LYS A 168 -7.77 -0.10 -5.05
CA LYS A 168 -7.78 -1.47 -5.60
C LYS A 168 -6.42 -2.14 -5.49
N VAL A 169 -5.34 -1.43 -5.82
CA VAL A 169 -3.96 -1.92 -5.74
C VAL A 169 -3.57 -2.22 -4.29
N THR A 170 -3.79 -1.29 -3.36
CA THR A 170 -3.48 -1.50 -1.93
C THR A 170 -4.22 -2.69 -1.35
N ALA A 171 -5.49 -2.89 -1.74
CA ALA A 171 -6.27 -4.03 -1.30
C ALA A 171 -5.72 -5.39 -1.79
N THR A 172 -4.87 -5.42 -2.83
CA THR A 172 -4.21 -6.67 -3.28
C THR A 172 -3.05 -7.08 -2.38
N LEU A 173 -2.39 -6.13 -1.71
CA LEU A 173 -1.30 -6.40 -0.77
C LEU A 173 -1.82 -7.13 0.47
N GLY A 174 -2.96 -6.70 1.03
CA GLY A 174 -3.59 -7.34 2.19
C GLY A 174 -4.21 -8.71 1.89
N ARG A 175 -4.88 -8.87 0.75
CA ARG A 175 -5.60 -10.12 0.41
C ARG A 175 -4.69 -11.32 0.13
N ASN A 176 -3.50 -11.08 -0.43
CA ASN A 176 -2.51 -12.13 -0.65
C ASN A 176 -1.70 -12.42 0.62
N PHE A 177 -1.45 -11.41 1.45
CA PHE A 177 -0.84 -11.57 2.77
C PHE A 177 -1.70 -12.42 3.71
N ILE A 178 -3.02 -12.20 3.77
CA ILE A 178 -3.93 -13.00 4.63
C ILE A 178 -3.98 -14.49 4.22
N ARG A 179 -3.70 -14.80 2.95
CA ARG A 179 -3.60 -16.18 2.46
C ARG A 179 -2.17 -16.72 2.45
N SER A 180 -1.18 -15.93 2.84
CA SER A 180 0.21 -16.38 2.84
C SER A 180 0.40 -17.47 3.90
N LYS A 181 1.30 -18.41 3.62
CA LYS A 181 1.63 -19.48 4.57
C LYS A 181 2.11 -18.90 5.91
N GLU A 182 2.90 -17.84 5.87
CA GLU A 182 3.44 -17.15 7.04
C GLU A 182 2.35 -16.52 7.91
N PHE A 183 1.34 -15.89 7.31
CA PHE A 183 0.22 -15.32 8.06
C PHE A 183 -0.68 -16.40 8.65
N LEU A 184 -0.93 -17.47 7.90
CA LEU A 184 -1.71 -18.61 8.40
C LEU A 184 -0.99 -19.31 9.56
N GLU A 185 0.33 -19.48 9.46
CA GLU A 185 1.19 -20.07 10.49
C GLU A 185 1.25 -19.20 11.75
N ALA A 186 1.41 -17.89 11.61
CA ALA A 186 1.32 -16.94 12.72
C ALA A 186 -0.06 -16.98 13.41
N LYS A 187 -1.14 -17.05 12.63
CA LYS A 187 -2.51 -17.20 13.17
C LYS A 187 -2.75 -18.55 13.85
N MET A 188 -2.07 -19.61 13.43
CA MET A 188 -2.14 -20.92 14.08
C MET A 188 -1.35 -20.95 15.38
N MET A 189 -0.22 -20.24 15.46
CA MET A 189 0.53 -20.05 16.71
C MET A 189 -0.21 -19.16 17.71
N GLU A 190 -0.93 -18.13 17.23
CA GLU A 190 -1.77 -17.26 18.07
C GLU A 190 -2.99 -17.99 18.69
N ASN A 191 -3.52 -19.01 18.01
CA ASN A 191 -4.64 -19.82 18.52
C ASN A 191 -4.19 -21.14 19.17
N GLY A 192 -2.89 -21.30 19.42
CA GLY A 192 -2.25 -22.60 19.66
C GLY A 192 -1.70 -22.83 21.08
N GLU A 193 -2.02 -22.01 22.07
CA GLU A 193 -1.62 -22.23 23.47
C GLU A 193 -2.85 -22.31 24.39
N ASP A 194 -3.50 -23.48 24.38
CA ASP A 194 -4.00 -24.18 25.59
C ASP A 194 -4.78 -25.44 25.17
N VAL A 195 -4.05 -26.52 24.92
CA VAL A 195 -4.59 -27.88 25.12
C VAL A 195 -3.63 -28.56 26.07
N SER A 196 -3.87 -28.36 27.37
CA SER A 196 -3.17 -29.09 28.41
C SER A 196 -3.42 -30.58 28.26
N GLU A 197 -2.32 -31.30 28.26
CA GLU A 197 -2.20 -32.74 28.16
C GLU A 197 -2.86 -33.43 29.36
N GLU A 198 -4.10 -33.92 29.27
CA GLU A 198 -4.58 -34.87 30.27
C GLU A 198 -5.75 -35.76 29.79
N GLU A 199 -5.59 -36.51 28.70
CA GLU A 199 -6.30 -37.80 28.58
C GLU A 199 -5.65 -38.74 27.53
N ARG A 200 -4.48 -39.29 27.84
CA ARG A 200 -4.03 -40.55 27.22
C ARG A 200 -4.26 -41.70 28.19
N VAL A 201 -5.48 -42.24 28.21
CA VAL A 201 -5.72 -43.55 28.83
C VAL A 201 -5.33 -44.63 27.81
N PRO A 202 -4.40 -45.55 28.11
CA PRO A 202 -4.06 -46.63 27.19
C PRO A 202 -5.19 -47.67 27.20
N LEU A 203 -5.77 -47.94 26.03
CA LEU A 203 -6.60 -49.13 25.83
C LEU A 203 -5.71 -50.37 25.95
N ILE A 204 -5.89 -51.11 27.04
CA ILE A 204 -5.29 -52.43 27.25
C ILE A 204 -5.77 -53.36 26.12
N VAL A 205 -4.79 -53.87 25.37
CA VAL A 205 -4.95 -54.93 24.37
C VAL A 205 -5.28 -56.23 25.09
N ASN A 206 -6.50 -56.73 24.95
CA ASN A 206 -6.83 -58.14 25.22
C ASN A 206 -6.86 -58.92 23.90
N GLY A 207 -5.68 -59.27 23.40
CA GLY A 207 -5.48 -60.30 22.39
C GLY A 207 -5.04 -61.60 23.07
N GLY A 208 -6.00 -62.41 23.50
CA GLY A 208 -5.74 -63.77 23.96
C GLY A 208 -5.49 -64.69 22.77
N ASN A 209 -4.23 -65.07 22.54
CA ASN A 209 -3.87 -66.22 21.75
C ASN A 209 -4.27 -67.50 22.49
N PHE A 210 -5.09 -68.35 21.86
CA PHE A 210 -5.08 -69.79 22.14
C PHE A 210 -4.53 -70.50 20.90
N LEU A 211 -3.33 -71.07 21.06
CA LEU A 211 -2.72 -72.07 20.19
C LEU A 211 -2.86 -73.42 20.92
N HIS A 212 -3.70 -74.33 20.43
CA HIS A 212 -3.37 -75.69 19.98
C HIS A 212 -4.65 -76.41 19.54
#